data_AF-A0A538SS88-F1
#
_entry.id   AF-A0A538SS88-F1
#
_cell.length_a   1.000
_cell.length_b   1.000
_cell.length_c   1.000
_cell.angle_alpha   90.00
_cell.angle_beta   90.00
_cell.angle_gamma   90.00
#
_symmetry.space_group_name_H-M   'P 1'
#
loop_
_entity.id
_entity.type
_entity.pdbx_description
1 polymer ?
#
loop_
_entity_poly.entity_id
_entity_poly.type
_entity_poly.pdbx_seq_one_letter_code
_entity_poly.pdbx_strand_id
1 'polypeptide(L)'
;MPEISSPESVELEGADGGPLRLDLYAPRTADDAEPPSVAATRPPIVLIHGFRGYKDWGFFPLLAGRLAEAGFPAVTFSVSGSGIVGSD
;
A
#
# COMPACT_ATOMS: atom_id res chain seq x y z
N MET A 1 -10.08 6.11 15.59
CA MET A 1 -10.12 5.51 14.23
C MET A 1 -9.78 4.04 14.41
N PRO A 2 -10.38 3.09 13.68
CA PRO A 2 -9.95 1.70 13.76
C PRO A 2 -8.45 1.62 13.43
N GLU A 3 -7.69 0.84 14.21
CA GLU A 3 -6.28 0.60 13.94
C GLU A 3 -6.16 -0.26 12.68
N ILE A 4 -5.84 0.38 11.56
CA ILE A 4 -5.42 -0.32 10.35
C ILE A 4 -4.01 -0.87 10.58
N SER A 5 -3.70 -2.03 9.99
CA SER A 5 -2.34 -2.58 10.02
C SER A 5 -1.33 -1.56 9.48
N SER A 6 -0.22 -1.36 10.20
CA SER A 6 0.87 -0.50 9.73
C SER A 6 1.43 -1.06 8.42
N PRO A 7 1.56 -0.24 7.36
CA PRO A 7 2.19 -0.67 6.12
C PRO A 7 3.70 -0.79 6.26
N GLU A 8 4.32 -1.53 5.33
CA GLU A 8 5.75 -1.46 5.05
C GLU A 8 6.00 -0.44 3.93
N SER A 9 6.77 0.61 4.21
CA SER A 9 7.15 1.60 3.19
C SER A 9 8.37 1.14 2.40
N VAL A 10 8.28 1.24 1.08
CA VAL A 10 9.31 0.82 0.13
C VAL A 10 9.57 1.94 -0.87
N GLU A 11 10.82 2.07 -1.32
CA GLU A 11 11.21 2.95 -2.41
C GLU A 11 11.80 2.13 -3.56
N LEU A 12 11.28 2.37 -4.77
CA LEU A 12 11.76 1.76 -6.01
C LEU A 12 12.26 2.85 -6.97
N GLU A 13 13.11 2.49 -7.92
CA GLU A 13 13.46 3.38 -9.03
C GLU A 13 12.27 3.51 -9.99
N GLY A 14 11.79 4.73 -10.19
CA GLY A 14 10.74 5.08 -11.13
C GLY A 14 11.24 5.13 -12.57
N ALA A 15 10.32 5.12 -13.53
CA ALA A 15 10.66 5.13 -14.96
C ALA A 15 11.38 6.43 -15.42
N ASP A 16 11.27 7.50 -14.64
CA ASP A 16 11.98 8.78 -14.85
C ASP A 16 13.32 8.85 -14.10
N GLY A 17 13.75 7.76 -13.47
CA GLY A 17 14.95 7.69 -12.62
C GLY A 17 14.78 8.33 -11.24
N GLY A 18 13.58 8.84 -10.92
CA GLY A 18 13.23 9.38 -9.60
C GLY A 18 12.69 8.30 -8.65
N PRO A 19 12.50 8.60 -7.36
CA PRO A 19 11.97 7.63 -6.40
C PRO A 19 10.46 7.41 -6.59
N LEU A 20 10.07 6.14 -6.69
CA LEU A 20 8.68 5.68 -6.58
C LEU A 20 8.47 5.17 -5.15
N ARG A 21 7.75 5.95 -4.34
CA ARG A 21 7.47 5.63 -2.94
C ARG A 21 6.16 4.86 -2.83
N LEU A 22 6.20 3.70 -2.18
CA LEU A 22 5.08 2.79 -2.03
C LEU A 22 4.87 2.42 -0.56
N ASP A 23 3.63 2.06 -0.22
CA ASP A 23 3.29 1.37 1.02
C ASP A 23 2.66 0.02 0.69
N LEU A 24 3.21 -1.03 1.29
CA LEU A 24 2.77 -2.42 1.16
C LEU A 24 1.92 -2.80 2.38
N TYR A 25 0.72 -3.32 2.11
CA TYR A 25 -0.21 -3.80 3.12
C TYR A 25 -0.34 -5.31 2.99
N ALA A 26 0.22 -6.04 3.95
CA ALA A 26 0.16 -7.49 3.99
C ALA A 26 -1.24 -7.97 4.42
N PRO A 27 -1.81 -9.02 3.79
CA PRO A 27 -3.05 -9.64 4.24
C PRO A 27 -2.96 -10.08 5.70
N ARG A 28 -3.99 -9.80 6.50
CA ARG A 28 -4.13 -10.43 7.82
C ARG A 28 -4.93 -11.73 7.66
N THR A 29 -4.34 -12.88 7.97
CA THR A 29 -5.08 -14.14 8.06
C THR A 29 -5.69 -14.28 9.45
N ALA A 30 -6.86 -14.94 9.54
CA ALA A 30 -7.56 -15.12 10.82
C ALA A 30 -6.76 -15.97 11.84
N ASP A 31 -5.81 -16.76 11.34
CA ASP A 31 -4.81 -17.47 12.11
C ASP A 31 -3.44 -17.01 11.62
N ASP A 32 -2.72 -16.18 12.41
CA ASP A 32 -1.33 -15.77 12.16
C ASP A 32 -0.32 -16.94 12.33
N ALA A 33 -0.79 -18.19 12.20
CA ALA A 33 -0.03 -19.40 12.53
C ALA A 33 0.81 -19.95 11.37
N GLU A 34 0.57 -19.52 10.12
CA GLU A 34 1.45 -19.79 8.99
C GLU A 34 1.38 -18.65 7.95
N PRO A 35 2.50 -18.27 7.32
CA PRO A 35 2.45 -17.40 6.16
C PRO A 35 1.60 -18.09 5.08
N PRO A 36 0.59 -17.41 4.51
CA PRO A 36 -0.20 -18.01 3.46
C PRO A 36 0.74 -18.42 2.32
N SER A 37 0.60 -19.67 1.84
CA SER A 37 1.31 -20.07 0.63
C SER A 37 1.02 -19.05 -0.49
N VAL A 38 1.98 -18.78 -1.37
CA VAL A 38 1.79 -17.84 -2.49
C VAL A 38 0.59 -18.21 -3.37
N ALA A 39 0.16 -19.48 -3.34
CA ALA A 39 -1.04 -19.98 -4.03
C ALA A 39 -2.36 -19.65 -3.29
N ALA A 40 -2.32 -19.29 -2.01
CA ALA A 40 -3.46 -18.99 -1.16
C ALA A 40 -3.72 -17.48 -0.98
N THR A 41 -2.82 -16.61 -1.44
CA THR A 41 -3.02 -15.16 -1.37
C THR A 41 -3.98 -14.69 -2.46
N ARG A 42 -4.92 -13.81 -2.10
CA ARG A 42 -5.80 -13.16 -3.09
C ARG A 42 -4.96 -12.27 -4.01
N PRO A 43 -5.45 -11.96 -5.23
CA PRO A 43 -4.71 -11.08 -6.15
C PRO A 43 -4.39 -9.73 -5.49
N PRO A 44 -3.17 -9.19 -5.71
CA PRO A 44 -2.80 -7.90 -5.17
C PRO A 44 -3.62 -6.77 -5.82
N ILE A 45 -3.96 -5.77 -5.03
CA ILE A 45 -4.68 -4.58 -5.48
C ILE A 45 -3.74 -3.39 -5.44
N VAL A 46 -3.64 -2.70 -6.59
CA VAL A 46 -2.82 -1.49 -6.74
C VAL A 46 -3.74 -0.28 -6.73
N LEU A 47 -3.55 0.60 -5.74
CA LEU A 47 -4.32 1.82 -5.57
C LEU A 47 -3.53 3.02 -6.12
N ILE A 48 -4.09 3.65 -7.15
CA ILE A 48 -3.51 4.80 -7.83
C ILE A 48 -4.35 6.04 -7.54
N HIS A 49 -3.72 7.09 -7.05
CA HIS A 49 -4.41 8.36 -6.81
C HIS A 49 -4.63 9.15 -8.10
N GLY A 50 -5.58 10.09 -8.06
CA GLY A 50 -5.85 11.02 -9.16
C GLY A 50 -4.93 12.24 -9.19
N PHE A 51 -5.29 13.22 -10.02
CA PHE A 51 -4.57 14.49 -10.16
C PHE A 51 -4.32 15.17 -8.80
N ARG A 52 -3.05 15.55 -8.56
CA ARG A 52 -2.56 16.18 -7.30
C ARG A 52 -2.71 15.36 -6.02
N GLY A 53 -3.11 14.09 -6.11
CA GLY A 53 -3.10 13.17 -4.96
C GLY A 53 -1.69 12.65 -4.63
N TYR A 54 -1.60 11.86 -3.56
CA TYR A 54 -0.44 11.06 -3.16
C TYR A 54 -0.89 9.91 -2.26
N LYS A 55 -0.01 8.93 -2.02
CA LYS A 55 -0.37 7.67 -1.34
C LYS A 55 -1.01 7.84 0.05
N ASP A 56 -0.60 8.88 0.78
CA ASP A 56 -1.05 9.16 2.16
C ASP A 56 -2.28 10.08 2.22
N TRP A 57 -2.83 10.50 1.08
CA TRP A 57 -3.93 11.48 1.01
C TRP A 57 -5.31 10.83 0.96
N GLY A 58 -6.29 11.49 1.58
CA GLY A 58 -7.69 11.10 1.50
C GLY A 58 -7.97 9.75 2.15
N PHE A 59 -8.75 8.89 1.47
CA PHE A 59 -9.13 7.57 2.00
C PHE A 59 -8.16 6.45 1.62
N PHE A 60 -7.06 6.73 0.91
CA PHE A 60 -6.16 5.70 0.37
C PHE A 60 -5.58 4.78 1.45
N PRO A 61 -4.98 5.29 2.55
CA PRO A 61 -4.45 4.42 3.61
C PRO A 61 -5.54 3.57 4.28
N LEU A 62 -6.73 4.15 4.47
CA LEU A 62 -7.86 3.44 5.05
C LEU A 62 -8.33 2.31 4.13
N LEU A 63 -8.52 2.58 2.83
CA LEU A 63 -8.94 1.58 1.85
C LEU A 63 -7.93 0.45 1.74
N ALA A 64 -6.64 0.78 1.67
CA ALA A 64 -5.56 -0.22 1.60
C ALA A 64 -5.55 -1.13 2.83
N GLY A 65 -5.65 -0.56 4.04
CA GLY A 65 -5.78 -1.33 5.27
C GLY A 65 -7.00 -2.25 5.29
N ARG A 66 -8.16 -1.76 4.83
CA ARG A 66 -9.38 -2.59 4.74
C ARG A 66 -9.27 -3.74 3.74
N LEU A 67 -8.59 -3.52 2.62
CA LEU A 67 -8.34 -4.57 1.63
C LEU A 67 -7.43 -5.66 2.21
N ALA A 68 -6.38 -5.27 2.94
CA ALA A 68 -5.49 -6.18 3.66
C ALA A 68 -6.21 -6.97 4.77
N GLU A 69 -7.06 -6.33 5.55
CA GLU A 69 -7.96 -7.01 6.52
C GLU A 69 -8.91 -8.00 5.83
N ALA A 70 -9.36 -7.68 4.61
CA ALA A 70 -10.16 -8.56 3.79
C ALA A 70 -9.32 -9.62 3.05
N GLY A 71 -8.03 -9.77 3.35
CA GLY A 71 -7.14 -10.78 2.80
C GLY A 71 -6.57 -10.49 1.40
N PHE A 72 -6.74 -9.27 0.88
CA PHE A 72 -6.13 -8.82 -0.36
C PHE A 72 -4.83 -8.07 -0.06
N PRO A 73 -3.66 -8.50 -0.59
CA PRO A 73 -2.47 -7.65 -0.54
C PRO A 73 -2.80 -6.33 -1.23
N ALA A 74 -2.45 -5.20 -0.60
CA ALA A 74 -2.72 -3.90 -1.19
C ALA A 74 -1.44 -3.06 -1.26
N VAL A 75 -1.32 -2.28 -2.32
CA VAL A 75 -0.21 -1.35 -2.54
C VAL A 75 -0.77 0.02 -2.83
N THR A 76 -0.27 1.04 -2.15
CA THR A 76 -0.47 2.44 -2.52
C THR A 76 0.87 3.02 -2.96
N PHE A 77 0.88 3.98 -3.88
CA PHE A 77 2.11 4.65 -4.28
C PHE A 77 1.83 6.07 -4.77
N SER A 78 2.85 6.92 -4.68
CA SER A 78 2.84 8.26 -5.27
C SER A 78 3.48 8.20 -6.65
N VAL A 79 2.77 8.58 -7.72
CA VAL A 79 3.34 8.67 -9.08
C VAL A 79 4.47 9.71 -9.14
N SER A 80 5.37 9.63 -10.11
CA SER A 80 6.46 10.60 -10.29
C SER A 80 5.94 12.05 -10.31
N GLY A 81 6.59 12.93 -9.55
CA GLY A 81 6.21 14.34 -9.43
C GLY A 81 4.94 14.61 -8.60
N SER A 82 4.36 13.59 -7.96
CA SER A 82 3.27 13.73 -6.99
C SER A 82 3.77 13.57 -5.55
N GLY A 83 2.99 14.06 -4.59
CA GLY A 83 3.37 14.03 -3.18
C GLY A 83 3.74 15.38 -2.60
N ILE A 84 3.92 15.36 -1.28
CA ILE A 84 4.57 16.41 -0.51
C ILE A 84 6.03 16.00 -0.28
N VAL A 85 6.96 16.93 -0.43
CA VAL A 85 8.36 16.70 -0.04
C VAL A 85 8.42 16.75 1.49
N GLY A 86 8.50 15.58 2.14
CA GLY A 86 8.63 15.41 3.58
C GLY A 86 7.53 14.49 4.16
N SER A 87 7.80 13.56 5.08
CA SER A 87 8.92 13.41 6.02
C SER A 87 9.36 11.93 6.09
N ASP A 88 10.66 11.70 6.21
CA ASP A 88 11.21 10.45 6.79
C ASP A 88 10.69 10.24 8.22
#